data_AF-A0A2U2X871-F1
#
_entry.id   AF-A0A2U2X871-F1
#
_cell.length_a   1.000
_cell.length_b   1.000
_cell.length_c   1.000
_cell.angle_alpha   90.00
_cell.angle_beta   90.00
_cell.angle_gamma   90.00
#
_symmetry.space_group_name_H-M   'P 1'
#
loop_
_entity.id
_entity.type
_entity.pdbx_description
1 polymer ?
#
loop_
_entity_poly.entity_id
_entity_poly.type
_entity_poly.pdbx_seq_one_letter_code
_entity_poly.pdbx_strand_id
1 'polypeptide(L)'
;MKLFKKGLYMLSLLLLATTISCDNDDDNASPEISGLDFVIATLNLEGTEIGVVPTTVNSNNRIVYSVDFGATPDVDTDNLATSGPMVTYEYPNEDGTYFITVTASLQGAADVSITKEVTITEYVPPVVVTGPSNPLTGTWRVAQELGSLAVGPGLLDGSGAPWWSADDAALADRGCFWDDEFIFNDDGSFEMNLGADTWLEGWQGAAEDGCGTPVFPHDGSSNGTSTFTFNQAGESLTINGRGAYVGIPKAINDAELGAPSNAPDSVTYIAKLNGNTLELFIQSDVANNAFWYFKLVREAAATIVGTWRVPAELGSLAVGPGLLDGSGAPWWSADDAAVADRGCFWDDEFTFNEDGSFEMNLGADTWLEGWQGAAEDGCGAPVFPHDGSANGTATYTFNQAGESLTIDGRGAFVGIPKAINDAELASPADAPDSVTYIAKLNGDVLELFIQSDVANNAYWYFKLVKN
;
A
#
# COMPACT_ATOMS: atom_id res chain seq x y z
N MET A 1 -79.71 67.94 39.31
CA MET A 1 -78.69 68.32 38.32
C MET A 1 -78.39 67.16 37.38
N LYS A 2 -78.52 67.42 36.07
CA LYS A 2 -77.61 67.05 34.97
C LYS A 2 -77.35 65.54 34.68
N LEU A 3 -77.90 64.99 33.58
CA LEU A 3 -77.25 64.72 32.27
C LEU A 3 -76.22 63.55 32.37
N PHE A 4 -76.13 62.51 31.53
CA PHE A 4 -76.84 62.02 30.33
C PHE A 4 -76.49 60.50 30.20
N LYS A 5 -77.05 59.61 29.35
CA LYS A 5 -78.06 59.70 28.27
C LYS A 5 -78.95 58.41 28.32
N LYS A 6 -79.21 57.70 27.21
CA LYS A 6 -79.86 56.36 27.10
C LYS A 6 -79.33 55.62 25.86
N GLY A 7 -79.43 54.29 25.82
CA GLY A 7 -79.16 53.47 24.62
C GLY A 7 -80.39 53.26 23.71
N LEU A 8 -80.21 52.60 22.56
CA LEU A 8 -81.29 52.09 21.70
C LEU A 8 -80.80 50.93 20.79
N TYR A 9 -81.74 50.02 20.48
CA TYR A 9 -81.74 48.88 19.54
C TYR A 9 -81.16 49.17 18.11
N MET A 10 -80.90 48.22 17.19
CA MET A 10 -81.54 46.90 16.95
C MET A 10 -80.76 46.01 15.93
N LEU A 11 -81.02 44.68 15.98
CA LEU A 11 -81.19 43.73 14.85
C LEU A 11 -79.97 43.04 14.16
N SER A 12 -80.26 41.83 13.62
CA SER A 12 -79.51 41.02 12.62
C SER A 12 -78.38 40.11 13.16
N LEU A 13 -78.24 38.83 12.81
CA LEU A 13 -79.12 37.85 12.12
C LEU A 13 -78.72 36.43 12.59
N LEU A 14 -79.67 35.49 12.72
CA LEU A 14 -79.38 34.09 13.07
C LEU A 14 -79.32 33.24 11.79
N LEU A 15 -78.16 32.67 11.46
CA LEU A 15 -77.98 31.76 10.33
C LEU A 15 -77.59 30.37 10.84
N LEU A 16 -78.57 29.46 10.81
CA LEU A 16 -78.36 28.04 11.04
C LEU A 16 -77.70 27.44 9.79
N ALA A 17 -76.45 27.02 9.90
CA ALA A 17 -75.80 26.15 8.90
C ALA A 17 -75.60 24.77 9.54
N THR A 18 -76.27 23.76 8.99
CA THR A 18 -76.14 22.36 9.40
C THR A 18 -74.76 21.83 9.05
N THR A 19 -73.95 21.49 10.04
CA THR A 19 -72.73 20.69 9.82
C THR A 19 -73.13 19.27 9.45
N ILE A 20 -72.92 18.89 8.19
CA ILE A 20 -72.92 17.50 7.77
C ILE A 20 -71.69 16.86 8.41
N SER A 21 -71.90 15.83 9.24
CA SER A 21 -70.80 14.96 9.68
C SER A 21 -70.37 14.15 8.46
N CYS A 22 -69.14 14.38 7.98
CA CYS A 22 -68.44 13.34 7.25
C CYS A 22 -67.79 12.46 8.31
N ASP A 23 -68.39 11.31 8.57
CA ASP A 23 -67.69 10.23 9.27
C ASP A 23 -66.61 9.73 8.31
N ASN A 24 -65.40 10.28 8.46
CA ASN A 24 -64.17 9.62 8.04
C ASN A 24 -63.60 8.91 9.27
N ASP A 25 -64.23 7.79 9.63
CA ASP A 25 -63.49 6.71 10.27
C ASP A 25 -62.52 6.16 9.22
N ASP A 26 -61.28 6.63 9.26
CA ASP A 26 -60.09 5.92 8.77
C ASP A 26 -58.84 6.54 9.43
N ASP A 27 -58.27 5.80 10.39
CA ASP A 27 -56.90 5.88 10.89
C ASP A 27 -56.32 7.25 11.31
N ASN A 28 -56.91 7.88 12.33
CA ASN A 28 -56.16 8.81 13.19
C ASN A 28 -55.33 8.02 14.24
N ALA A 29 -54.49 7.10 13.75
CA ALA A 29 -53.48 6.45 14.58
C ALA A 29 -52.47 7.50 15.03
N SER A 30 -52.33 7.69 16.35
CA SER A 30 -51.29 8.56 16.90
C SER A 30 -49.91 8.10 16.38
N PRO A 31 -49.01 9.02 16.01
CA PRO A 31 -47.68 8.64 15.57
C PRO A 31 -46.97 7.87 16.69
N GLU A 32 -46.60 6.62 16.41
CA GLU A 32 -45.99 5.70 17.36
C GLU A 32 -44.64 5.21 16.81
N ILE A 33 -43.64 5.16 17.68
CA ILE A 33 -42.35 4.54 17.39
C ILE A 33 -42.39 3.12 17.96
N SER A 34 -42.26 2.12 17.10
CA SER A 34 -42.28 0.71 17.50
C SER A 34 -41.13 -0.07 16.87
N GLY A 35 -40.67 -1.10 17.60
CA GLY A 35 -39.59 -1.98 17.16
C GLY A 35 -38.28 -1.23 16.83
N LEU A 36 -37.91 -0.26 17.66
CA LEU A 36 -36.54 0.28 17.67
C LEU A 36 -35.56 -0.85 18.00
N ASP A 37 -34.43 -0.89 17.29
CA ASP A 37 -33.24 -1.69 17.58
C ASP A 37 -32.03 -1.04 16.89
N PHE A 38 -30.81 -1.48 17.15
CA PHE A 38 -29.62 -1.00 16.44
C PHE A 38 -28.51 -2.04 16.35
N VAL A 39 -27.69 -1.96 15.30
CA VAL A 39 -26.49 -2.79 15.13
C VAL A 39 -25.26 -2.00 15.57
N ILE A 40 -24.34 -2.69 16.25
CA ILE A 40 -23.00 -2.20 16.62
C ILE A 40 -22.00 -2.97 15.77
N ALA A 41 -20.98 -2.28 15.24
CA ALA A 41 -19.85 -2.87 14.53
C ALA A 41 -18.53 -2.27 15.03
N THR A 42 -17.48 -3.08 15.12
CA THR A 42 -16.10 -2.62 15.35
C THR A 42 -15.46 -2.37 13.99
N LEU A 43 -14.74 -1.26 13.83
CA LEU A 43 -14.27 -0.75 12.54
C LEU A 43 -12.74 -0.72 12.38
N ASN A 44 -11.98 -0.80 13.48
CA ASN A 44 -10.51 -0.83 13.48
C ASN A 44 -9.94 -2.04 14.25
N LEU A 45 -8.61 -2.22 14.18
CA LEU A 45 -7.87 -3.31 14.81
C LEU A 45 -7.84 -3.19 16.34
N GLU A 46 -7.69 -1.97 16.83
CA GLU A 46 -7.59 -1.63 18.25
C GLU A 46 -8.90 -1.93 19.01
N GLY A 47 -10.00 -2.18 18.28
CA GLY A 47 -11.32 -2.38 18.87
C GLY A 47 -12.00 -1.09 19.32
N THR A 48 -11.35 0.06 19.14
CA THR A 48 -11.77 1.35 19.68
C THR A 48 -12.73 2.13 18.79
N GLU A 49 -12.70 1.95 17.46
CA GLU A 49 -13.64 2.60 16.56
C GLU A 49 -14.92 1.76 16.44
N ILE A 50 -16.03 2.32 16.92
CA ILE A 50 -17.33 1.67 16.97
C ILE A 50 -18.34 2.41 16.10
N GLY A 51 -18.94 1.69 15.15
CA GLY A 51 -20.04 2.16 14.30
C GLY A 51 -21.40 1.70 14.77
N VAL A 52 -22.41 2.58 14.73
CA VAL A 52 -23.79 2.30 15.14
C VAL A 52 -24.77 2.62 14.01
N VAL A 53 -25.67 1.67 13.73
CA VAL A 53 -26.77 1.82 12.76
C VAL A 53 -28.13 1.61 13.44
N PRO A 54 -28.90 2.69 13.70
CA PRO A 54 -30.28 2.59 14.19
C PRO A 54 -31.25 1.99 13.17
N THR A 55 -32.24 1.25 13.68
CA THR A 55 -33.31 0.62 12.90
C THR A 55 -34.65 0.71 13.63
N THR A 56 -35.75 0.85 12.89
CA THR A 56 -37.11 0.80 13.45
C THR A 56 -38.02 0.03 12.50
N VAL A 57 -39.09 -0.58 13.02
CA VAL A 57 -40.14 -1.15 12.17
C VAL A 57 -40.82 -0.03 11.37
N ASN A 58 -40.60 -0.03 10.05
CA ASN A 58 -40.86 1.13 9.22
C ASN A 58 -42.36 1.38 8.99
N SER A 59 -42.81 2.60 9.29
CA SER A 59 -44.12 3.10 8.84
C SER A 59 -44.06 4.35 7.95
N ASN A 60 -43.01 5.18 8.03
CA ASN A 60 -43.06 6.55 7.49
C ASN A 60 -41.72 7.24 7.13
N ASN A 61 -40.52 6.66 7.36
CA ASN A 61 -39.22 7.32 7.10
C ASN A 61 -39.02 8.74 7.71
N ARG A 62 -39.80 9.13 8.74
CA ARG A 62 -39.75 10.46 9.41
C ARG A 62 -39.07 10.45 10.78
N ILE A 63 -38.47 9.34 11.17
CA ILE A 63 -37.79 9.19 12.46
C ILE A 63 -36.38 9.75 12.34
N VAL A 64 -35.96 10.53 13.33
CA VAL A 64 -34.58 10.96 13.54
C VAL A 64 -34.05 10.26 14.78
N TYR A 65 -32.78 9.89 14.77
CA TYR A 65 -32.10 9.24 15.88
C TYR A 65 -31.04 10.15 16.48
N SER A 66 -30.83 10.04 17.79
CA SER A 66 -29.58 10.41 18.43
C SER A 66 -28.91 9.14 18.97
N VAL A 67 -27.60 9.04 18.77
CA VAL A 67 -26.76 7.93 19.25
C VAL A 67 -25.77 8.50 20.24
N ASP A 68 -26.05 8.31 21.51
CA ASP A 68 -25.15 8.60 22.63
C ASP A 68 -24.25 7.39 22.83
N PHE A 69 -22.93 7.54 22.65
CA PHE A 69 -21.95 6.46 22.82
C PHE A 69 -21.56 6.22 24.28
N GLY A 70 -21.94 7.11 25.21
CA GLY A 70 -21.72 6.96 26.65
C GLY A 70 -20.25 6.98 27.07
N ALA A 71 -19.37 7.58 26.25
CA ALA A 71 -17.95 7.78 26.53
C ALA A 71 -17.71 8.96 27.47
N THR A 72 -18.58 9.98 27.44
CA THR A 72 -18.51 11.16 28.31
C THR A 72 -19.86 11.49 28.95
N PRO A 73 -19.88 12.26 30.07
CA PRO A 73 -21.12 12.83 30.59
C PRO A 73 -21.64 14.07 29.82
N ASP A 74 -20.99 14.48 28.71
CA ASP A 74 -21.26 15.73 27.99
C ASP A 74 -21.90 15.47 26.63
N VAL A 75 -23.16 15.91 26.48
CA VAL A 75 -24.09 15.57 25.40
C VAL A 75 -23.74 16.14 24.01
N ASP A 76 -22.61 16.82 23.88
CA ASP A 76 -22.16 17.49 22.65
C ASP A 76 -20.95 16.79 21.98
N THR A 77 -20.29 15.81 22.62
CA THR A 77 -19.05 15.20 22.08
C THR A 77 -19.19 13.79 21.53
N ASP A 78 -20.08 12.99 22.12
CA ASP A 78 -20.28 11.57 21.81
C ASP A 78 -21.75 11.22 21.56
N ASN A 79 -22.59 12.22 21.30
CA ASN A 79 -24.00 12.08 20.98
C ASN A 79 -24.30 12.58 19.55
N LEU A 80 -24.38 11.64 18.61
CA LEU A 80 -24.42 11.93 17.18
C LEU A 80 -25.83 11.74 16.60
N ALA A 81 -26.33 12.75 15.90
CA ALA A 81 -27.64 12.71 15.23
C ALA A 81 -27.55 12.02 13.86
N THR A 82 -28.48 11.11 13.56
CA THR A 82 -28.58 10.43 12.25
C THR A 82 -30.04 10.21 11.84
N SER A 83 -30.28 10.07 10.54
CA SER A 83 -31.57 9.70 9.94
C SER A 83 -31.54 8.32 9.26
N GLY A 84 -30.51 7.52 9.52
CA GLY A 84 -30.33 6.18 8.96
C GLY A 84 -28.87 5.77 8.67
N PRO A 85 -27.97 6.68 8.21
CA PRO A 85 -26.56 6.37 8.04
C PRO A 85 -25.89 5.95 9.36
N MET A 86 -24.83 5.14 9.25
CA MET A 86 -23.95 4.82 10.37
C MET A 86 -23.32 6.10 10.92
N VAL A 87 -23.22 6.17 12.25
CA VAL A 87 -22.36 7.14 12.97
C VAL A 87 -21.28 6.36 13.70
N THR A 88 -20.08 6.94 13.82
CA THR A 88 -18.92 6.29 14.43
C THR A 88 -18.38 7.11 15.60
N TYR A 89 -17.73 6.42 16.54
CA TYR A 89 -17.02 7.02 17.65
C TYR A 89 -15.75 6.22 17.95
N GLU A 90 -14.66 6.92 18.30
CA GLU A 90 -13.38 6.31 18.66
C GLU A 90 -13.18 6.42 20.19
N TYR A 91 -13.20 5.28 20.88
CA TYR A 91 -12.92 5.20 22.31
C TYR A 91 -11.41 5.26 22.60
N PRO A 92 -10.99 5.60 23.83
CA PRO A 92 -9.61 5.38 24.25
C PRO A 92 -9.24 3.88 24.18
N ASN A 93 -7.98 3.58 23.83
CA ASN A 93 -7.45 2.22 23.86
C ASN A 93 -7.11 1.81 25.32
N GLU A 94 -8.15 1.50 26.10
CA GLU A 94 -8.05 0.99 27.46
C GLU A 94 -9.24 0.07 27.79
N ASP A 95 -9.09 -0.81 28.79
CA ASP A 95 -10.19 -1.67 29.26
C ASP A 95 -11.36 -0.83 29.79
N GLY A 96 -12.48 -0.82 29.05
CA GLY A 96 -13.63 0.03 29.33
C GLY A 96 -14.97 -0.61 28.96
N THR A 97 -16.02 -0.35 29.75
CA THR A 97 -17.39 -0.76 29.45
C THR A 97 -18.27 0.47 29.32
N TYR A 98 -18.90 0.63 28.15
CA TYR A 98 -19.69 1.79 27.77
C TYR A 98 -21.12 1.37 27.40
N PHE A 99 -22.05 2.32 27.49
CA PHE A 99 -23.49 2.07 27.33
C PHE A 99 -24.08 2.93 26.21
N ILE A 100 -23.98 2.43 24.98
CA ILE A 100 -24.51 3.11 23.79
C ILE A 100 -26.03 3.19 23.90
N THR A 101 -26.59 4.40 23.91
CA THR A 101 -28.02 4.67 23.99
C THR A 101 -28.51 5.32 22.69
N VAL A 102 -29.35 4.60 21.95
CA VAL A 102 -30.01 5.12 20.76
C VAL A 102 -31.41 5.60 21.13
N THR A 103 -31.70 6.86 20.87
CA THR A 103 -33.04 7.46 21.04
C THR A 103 -33.63 7.76 19.67
N ALA A 104 -34.84 7.27 19.42
CA ALA A 104 -35.64 7.57 18.25
C ALA A 104 -36.68 8.65 18.59
N SER A 105 -36.77 9.67 17.73
CA SER A 105 -37.68 10.81 17.84
C SER A 105 -38.57 10.94 16.61
N LEU A 106 -39.86 11.23 16.85
CA LEU A 106 -40.87 11.45 15.81
C LEU A 106 -41.82 12.55 16.24
N GLN A 107 -42.08 13.53 15.38
CA GLN A 107 -42.92 14.68 15.71
C GLN A 107 -44.34 14.24 16.10
N GLY A 108 -44.74 14.53 17.34
CA GLY A 108 -46.05 14.17 17.91
C GLY A 108 -46.10 12.82 18.62
N ALA A 109 -45.02 12.03 18.57
CA ALA A 109 -44.82 10.85 19.40
C ALA A 109 -44.06 11.22 20.69
N ALA A 110 -44.01 10.29 21.64
CA ALA A 110 -42.99 10.31 22.69
C ALA A 110 -41.71 9.63 22.16
N ASP A 111 -40.54 10.11 22.59
CA ASP A 111 -39.27 9.49 22.24
C ASP A 111 -39.15 8.08 22.84
N VAL A 112 -38.45 7.20 22.14
CA VAL A 112 -38.18 5.81 22.57
C VAL A 112 -36.69 5.56 22.52
N SER A 113 -36.12 5.04 23.61
CA SER A 113 -34.68 4.78 23.72
C SER A 113 -34.39 3.31 24.02
N ILE A 114 -33.28 2.80 23.49
CA ILE A 114 -32.71 1.49 23.85
C ILE A 114 -31.21 1.66 24.10
N THR A 115 -30.71 0.97 25.12
CA THR A 115 -29.30 0.96 25.49
C THR A 115 -28.71 -0.43 25.28
N LYS A 116 -27.48 -0.51 24.75
CA LYS A 116 -26.68 -1.74 24.67
C LYS A 116 -25.29 -1.49 25.26
N GLU A 117 -24.75 -2.53 25.87
CA GLU A 117 -23.39 -2.54 26.41
C GLU A 117 -22.39 -2.81 25.28
N VAL A 118 -21.26 -2.10 25.30
CA VAL A 118 -20.07 -2.39 24.50
C VAL A 118 -18.86 -2.44 25.43
N THR A 119 -17.95 -3.38 25.21
CA THR A 119 -16.70 -3.50 25.95
C THR A 119 -15.54 -3.27 25.01
N ILE A 120 -14.74 -2.26 25.33
CA ILE A 120 -13.42 -2.03 24.74
C ILE A 120 -12.43 -2.79 25.61
N THR A 121 -11.52 -3.52 24.98
CA THR A 121 -10.40 -4.22 25.65
C THR A 121 -9.13 -3.52 25.21
N GLU A 122 -8.18 -3.30 26.12
CA GLU A 122 -6.89 -2.70 25.78
C GLU A 122 -6.18 -3.55 24.69
N TYR A 123 -6.11 -3.02 23.48
CA TYR A 123 -5.28 -3.57 22.42
C TYR A 123 -3.82 -3.23 22.71
N VAL A 124 -3.15 -4.17 23.40
CA VAL A 124 -1.70 -4.16 23.53
C VAL A 124 -1.11 -4.83 22.28
N PRO A 125 -0.43 -4.08 21.38
CA PRO A 125 0.24 -4.69 20.25
C PRO A 125 1.28 -5.71 20.74
N PRO A 126 1.46 -6.86 20.05
CA PRO A 126 2.31 -7.93 20.53
C PRO A 126 3.74 -7.43 20.78
N VAL A 127 4.27 -7.74 21.97
CA VAL A 127 5.64 -7.37 22.32
C VAL A 127 6.60 -8.08 21.39
N VAL A 128 7.33 -7.32 20.58
CA VAL A 128 8.36 -7.83 19.65
C VAL A 128 9.47 -8.52 20.45
N VAL A 129 9.38 -9.85 20.53
CA VAL A 129 10.43 -10.68 21.14
C VAL A 129 11.54 -10.83 20.12
N THR A 130 12.60 -10.06 20.26
CA THR A 130 13.83 -10.19 19.47
C THR A 130 14.60 -11.47 19.84
N GLY A 131 14.05 -12.60 19.39
CA GLY A 131 14.80 -13.83 19.19
C GLY A 131 15.82 -13.68 18.05
N PRO A 132 16.51 -14.76 17.64
CA PRO A 132 17.17 -14.77 16.34
C PRO A 132 16.12 -14.46 15.27
N SER A 133 16.46 -13.58 14.30
CA SER A 133 15.56 -13.18 13.22
C SER A 133 14.92 -14.41 12.56
N ASN A 134 13.63 -14.30 12.25
CA ASN A 134 12.93 -15.42 11.63
C ASN A 134 13.63 -15.73 10.29
N PRO A 135 14.00 -16.99 9.99
CA PRO A 135 14.74 -17.28 8.76
C PRO A 135 13.91 -16.99 7.49
N LEU A 136 12.59 -16.79 7.61
CA LEU A 136 11.74 -16.26 6.54
C LEU A 136 11.75 -14.74 6.38
N THR A 137 12.25 -13.94 7.33
CA THR A 137 12.15 -12.47 7.29
C THR A 137 12.60 -11.90 5.94
N GLY A 138 11.80 -10.98 5.39
CA GLY A 138 12.01 -10.30 4.11
C GLY A 138 10.86 -10.51 3.13
N THR A 139 10.99 -9.90 1.97
CA THR A 139 10.05 -9.99 0.85
C THR A 139 10.33 -11.22 -0.01
N TRP A 140 9.28 -11.92 -0.42
CA TRP A 140 9.34 -13.08 -1.30
C TRP A 140 8.35 -12.93 -2.44
N ARG A 141 8.72 -13.43 -3.63
CA ARG A 141 7.82 -13.52 -4.79
C ARG A 141 7.78 -14.96 -5.30
N VAL A 142 6.70 -15.36 -5.97
CA VAL A 142 6.71 -16.65 -6.68
C VAL A 142 7.70 -16.54 -7.84
N ALA A 143 8.63 -17.48 -7.94
CA ALA A 143 9.71 -17.42 -8.92
C ALA A 143 9.15 -17.40 -10.35
N GLN A 144 9.58 -16.44 -11.18
CA GLN A 144 9.16 -16.33 -12.58
C GLN A 144 9.93 -17.34 -13.46
N GLU A 145 9.77 -18.64 -13.18
CA GLU A 145 10.41 -19.75 -13.89
C GLU A 145 9.42 -20.89 -14.15
N LEU A 146 9.75 -21.74 -15.13
CA LEU A 146 8.91 -22.88 -15.51
C LEU A 146 8.68 -23.84 -14.33
N GLY A 147 7.41 -24.13 -14.06
CA GLY A 147 6.97 -25.01 -12.99
C GLY A 147 7.11 -24.49 -11.56
N SER A 148 7.39 -23.20 -11.35
CA SER A 148 7.36 -22.56 -10.03
C SER A 148 5.97 -22.59 -9.37
N LEU A 149 4.91 -22.58 -10.18
CA LEU A 149 3.53 -22.81 -9.77
C LEU A 149 3.04 -24.12 -10.42
N ALA A 150 2.49 -25.05 -9.63
CA ALA A 150 1.93 -26.28 -10.15
C ALA A 150 0.79 -26.83 -9.27
N VAL A 151 -0.07 -27.65 -9.87
CA VAL A 151 -1.13 -28.39 -9.15
C VAL A 151 -1.22 -29.83 -9.64
N GLY A 152 -1.32 -30.77 -8.69
CA GLY A 152 -1.54 -32.19 -9.00
C GLY A 152 -1.11 -33.16 -7.89
N PRO A 153 -1.25 -34.47 -8.14
CA PRO A 153 -0.93 -35.51 -7.18
C PRO A 153 0.58 -35.75 -7.08
N GLY A 154 1.06 -36.10 -5.88
CA GLY A 154 2.44 -36.57 -5.68
C GLY A 154 3.53 -35.53 -5.97
N LEU A 155 3.20 -34.22 -5.87
CA LEU A 155 4.19 -33.14 -6.01
C LEU A 155 5.13 -33.08 -4.78
N LEU A 156 4.58 -33.28 -3.58
CA LEU A 156 5.34 -33.20 -2.32
C LEU A 156 6.48 -34.22 -2.19
N ASP A 157 6.30 -35.41 -2.77
CA ASP A 157 7.25 -36.53 -2.74
C ASP A 157 7.90 -36.84 -4.11
N GLY A 158 7.56 -36.07 -5.15
CA GLY A 158 8.05 -36.26 -6.52
C GLY A 158 7.59 -37.56 -7.18
N SER A 159 6.57 -38.23 -6.65
CA SER A 159 6.07 -39.50 -7.19
C SER A 159 5.08 -39.34 -8.35
N GLY A 160 4.48 -38.16 -8.48
CA GLY A 160 3.46 -37.85 -9.47
C GLY A 160 3.90 -36.79 -10.49
N ALA A 161 3.07 -36.60 -11.51
CA ALA A 161 3.19 -35.50 -12.46
C ALA A 161 2.04 -34.49 -12.20
N PRO A 162 2.31 -33.18 -12.30
CA PRO A 162 1.26 -32.17 -12.17
C PRO A 162 0.17 -32.36 -13.24
N TRP A 163 -1.07 -32.06 -12.88
CA TRP A 163 -2.15 -31.89 -13.86
C TRP A 163 -1.98 -30.60 -14.66
N TRP A 164 -1.45 -29.56 -14.01
CA TRP A 164 -1.06 -28.30 -14.62
C TRP A 164 0.17 -27.72 -13.92
N SER A 165 1.04 -27.08 -14.69
CA SER A 165 2.29 -26.49 -14.23
C SER A 165 2.57 -25.25 -15.07
N ALA A 166 3.08 -24.17 -14.48
CA ALA A 166 3.37 -22.94 -15.18
C ALA A 166 4.37 -23.17 -16.32
N ASP A 167 3.96 -22.81 -17.53
CA ASP A 167 4.73 -22.87 -18.75
C ASP A 167 5.04 -21.46 -19.29
N ASP A 168 5.67 -21.35 -20.46
CA ASP A 168 5.98 -20.05 -21.09
C ASP A 168 4.73 -19.16 -21.29
N ALA A 169 3.57 -19.77 -21.52
CA ALA A 169 2.30 -19.05 -21.65
C ALA A 169 1.83 -18.52 -20.28
N ALA A 170 1.89 -19.32 -19.22
CA ALA A 170 1.59 -18.86 -17.87
C ALA A 170 2.54 -17.74 -17.40
N LEU A 171 3.82 -17.79 -17.76
CA LEU A 171 4.79 -16.74 -17.45
C LEU A 171 4.44 -15.41 -18.15
N ALA A 172 3.94 -15.47 -19.39
CA ALA A 172 3.57 -14.29 -20.18
C ALA A 172 2.18 -13.73 -19.83
N ASP A 173 1.18 -14.59 -19.68
CA ASP A 173 -0.23 -14.20 -19.47
C ASP A 173 -0.47 -13.69 -18.04
N ARG A 174 0.30 -14.17 -17.06
CA ARG A 174 0.14 -13.84 -15.63
C ARG A 174 1.14 -12.82 -15.11
N GLY A 175 1.50 -11.79 -15.90
CA GLY A 175 2.52 -10.80 -15.52
C GLY A 175 2.40 -10.29 -14.08
N CYS A 176 1.20 -9.82 -13.73
CA CYS A 176 0.74 -9.33 -12.42
C CYS A 176 0.74 -10.34 -11.25
N PHE A 177 1.13 -11.60 -11.48
CA PHE A 177 1.24 -12.62 -10.42
C PHE A 177 2.70 -12.85 -9.99
N TRP A 178 3.65 -12.52 -10.87
CA TRP A 178 5.08 -12.77 -10.61
C TRP A 178 5.73 -11.62 -9.84
N ASP A 179 5.09 -10.44 -9.83
CA ASP A 179 5.45 -9.29 -9.02
C ASP A 179 4.72 -9.23 -7.68
N ASP A 180 3.67 -10.03 -7.43
CA ASP A 180 3.02 -10.17 -6.11
C ASP A 180 4.05 -10.47 -4.99
N GLU A 181 4.07 -9.63 -3.96
CA GLU A 181 5.03 -9.65 -2.86
C GLU A 181 4.40 -10.21 -1.57
N PHE A 182 5.09 -11.18 -0.97
CA PHE A 182 4.74 -11.78 0.33
C PHE A 182 5.81 -11.42 1.35
N ILE A 183 5.47 -10.56 2.31
CA ILE A 183 6.41 -9.92 3.23
C ILE A 183 6.27 -10.57 4.61
N PHE A 184 7.38 -11.13 5.09
CA PHE A 184 7.49 -11.68 6.44
C PHE A 184 8.31 -10.71 7.30
N ASN A 185 7.68 -10.09 8.29
CA ASN A 185 8.34 -9.13 9.16
C ASN A 185 9.03 -9.81 10.36
N ASP A 186 10.07 -9.17 10.91
CA ASP A 186 10.84 -9.71 12.05
C ASP A 186 10.01 -9.81 13.35
N ASP A 187 8.90 -9.08 13.45
CA ASP A 187 7.95 -9.13 14.57
C ASP A 187 6.92 -10.27 14.48
N GLY A 188 6.88 -10.99 13.36
CA GLY A 188 5.90 -12.05 13.09
C GLY A 188 4.62 -11.58 12.39
N SER A 189 4.49 -10.29 12.04
CA SER A 189 3.44 -9.82 11.14
C SER A 189 3.69 -10.27 9.69
N PHE A 190 2.62 -10.34 8.90
CA PHE A 190 2.64 -10.81 7.52
C PHE A 190 1.83 -9.87 6.63
N GLU A 191 2.38 -9.51 5.47
CA GLU A 191 1.73 -8.59 4.54
C GLU A 191 1.79 -9.15 3.10
N MET A 192 0.74 -8.86 2.33
CA MET A 192 0.68 -9.10 0.89
C MET A 192 0.67 -7.75 0.18
N ASN A 193 1.65 -7.48 -0.66
CA ASN A 193 1.64 -6.33 -1.57
C ASN A 193 1.36 -6.82 -2.99
N LEU A 194 0.12 -6.63 -3.42
CA LEU A 194 -0.44 -7.13 -4.68
C LEU A 194 -0.53 -6.04 -5.77
N GLY A 195 0.23 -4.96 -5.61
CA GLY A 195 0.28 -3.85 -6.56
C GLY A 195 -1.09 -3.21 -6.87
N ALA A 196 -1.29 -2.85 -8.15
CA ALA A 196 -2.56 -2.32 -8.66
C ALA A 196 -3.47 -3.42 -9.25
N ASP A 197 -2.86 -4.55 -9.63
CA ASP A 197 -3.49 -5.71 -10.26
C ASP A 197 -2.74 -6.99 -9.90
N THR A 198 -3.49 -8.07 -9.69
CA THR A 198 -3.02 -9.44 -9.45
C THR A 198 -3.77 -10.40 -10.37
N TRP A 199 -3.40 -11.68 -10.40
CA TRP A 199 -4.12 -12.68 -11.20
C TRP A 199 -5.45 -13.07 -10.55
N LEU A 200 -6.54 -12.75 -11.23
CA LEU A 200 -7.91 -13.10 -10.83
C LEU A 200 -8.46 -14.23 -11.70
N GLU A 201 -9.30 -15.06 -11.08
CA GLU A 201 -10.10 -16.08 -11.76
C GLU A 201 -11.60 -15.83 -11.60
N GLY A 202 -12.42 -16.45 -12.46
CA GLY A 202 -13.89 -16.33 -12.41
C GLY A 202 -14.55 -16.70 -11.06
N TRP A 203 -13.89 -17.49 -10.20
CA TRP A 203 -14.41 -17.78 -8.85
C TRP A 203 -14.34 -16.56 -7.90
N GLN A 204 -13.46 -15.59 -8.17
CA GLN A 204 -13.40 -14.29 -7.47
C GLN A 204 -14.43 -13.28 -8.02
N GLY A 205 -15.15 -13.63 -9.09
CA GLY A 205 -16.10 -12.74 -9.76
C GLY A 205 -15.50 -11.94 -10.94
N ALA A 206 -14.28 -12.27 -11.36
CA ALA A 206 -13.73 -11.79 -12.62
C ALA A 206 -14.58 -12.26 -13.81
N ALA A 207 -14.67 -11.46 -14.88
CA ALA A 207 -15.47 -11.79 -16.06
C ALA A 207 -14.81 -12.87 -16.94
N GLU A 208 -13.49 -12.86 -16.99
CA GLU A 208 -12.58 -13.83 -17.60
C GLU A 208 -11.35 -13.92 -16.67
N ASP A 209 -10.60 -15.02 -16.70
CA ASP A 209 -9.36 -15.13 -15.90
C ASP A 209 -8.28 -14.20 -16.48
N GLY A 210 -7.60 -13.42 -15.62
CA GLY A 210 -6.68 -12.37 -16.06
C GLY A 210 -6.18 -11.44 -14.95
N CYS A 211 -5.27 -10.54 -15.30
CA CYS A 211 -4.81 -9.47 -14.40
C CYS A 211 -5.93 -8.46 -14.12
N GLY A 212 -6.14 -8.12 -12.84
CA GLY A 212 -7.09 -7.11 -12.41
C GLY A 212 -6.97 -6.76 -10.93
N THR A 213 -7.64 -5.69 -10.51
CA THR A 213 -7.55 -5.18 -9.13
C THR A 213 -7.89 -6.24 -8.08
N PRO A 214 -7.06 -6.44 -7.05
CA PRO A 214 -7.27 -7.46 -6.01
C PRO A 214 -8.68 -7.43 -5.38
N VAL A 215 -9.20 -8.61 -4.99
CA VAL A 215 -10.60 -8.79 -4.58
C VAL A 215 -10.71 -9.30 -3.13
N PHE A 216 -11.43 -8.55 -2.30
CA PHE A 216 -11.73 -8.90 -0.90
C PHE A 216 -12.24 -10.34 -0.72
N PRO A 217 -11.74 -11.11 0.27
CA PRO A 217 -10.79 -10.73 1.32
C PRO A 217 -9.32 -10.97 0.95
N HIS A 218 -9.04 -11.27 -0.33
CA HIS A 218 -7.70 -11.63 -0.83
C HIS A 218 -6.96 -10.41 -1.42
N ASP A 219 -7.30 -9.20 -0.96
CA ASP A 219 -6.86 -7.91 -1.49
C ASP A 219 -5.82 -7.20 -0.60
N GLY A 220 -5.20 -7.91 0.34
CA GLY A 220 -4.27 -7.33 1.32
C GLY A 220 -4.95 -6.50 2.41
N SER A 221 -6.29 -6.38 2.43
CA SER A 221 -7.02 -5.65 3.49
C SER A 221 -6.79 -6.22 4.90
N SER A 222 -6.30 -7.46 5.02
CA SER A 222 -5.94 -8.11 6.28
C SER A 222 -4.50 -7.87 6.73
N ASN A 223 -3.64 -7.19 5.96
CA ASN A 223 -2.20 -7.00 6.25
C ASN A 223 -1.93 -6.49 7.67
N GLY A 224 -2.62 -5.44 8.11
CA GLY A 224 -2.44 -4.86 9.45
C GLY A 224 -2.79 -5.80 10.63
N THR A 225 -3.41 -6.95 10.35
CA THR A 225 -3.85 -7.93 11.35
C THR A 225 -3.27 -9.33 11.13
N SER A 226 -2.57 -9.52 10.01
CA SER A 226 -2.08 -10.83 9.58
C SER A 226 -0.73 -11.15 10.21
N THR A 227 -0.53 -12.41 10.53
CA THR A 227 0.68 -12.90 11.20
C THR A 227 1.11 -14.24 10.62
N PHE A 228 2.37 -14.61 10.82
CA PHE A 228 2.87 -15.91 10.42
C PHE A 228 3.58 -16.62 11.57
N THR A 229 3.58 -17.96 11.50
CA THR A 229 4.43 -18.80 12.35
C THR A 229 5.14 -19.82 11.48
N PHE A 230 6.46 -19.92 11.65
CA PHE A 230 7.31 -20.83 10.89
C PHE A 230 8.04 -21.81 11.81
N ASN A 231 7.91 -23.09 11.50
CA ASN A 231 8.61 -24.18 12.17
C ASN A 231 9.47 -24.93 11.15
N GLN A 232 10.72 -24.49 10.99
CA GLN A 232 11.66 -25.09 10.03
C GLN A 232 11.90 -26.59 10.28
N ALA A 233 11.95 -27.02 11.54
CA ALA A 233 12.19 -28.43 11.90
C ALA A 233 10.97 -29.33 11.65
N GLY A 234 9.78 -28.74 11.56
CA GLY A 234 8.54 -29.43 11.21
C GLY A 234 8.08 -29.17 9.77
N GLU A 235 8.89 -28.50 8.95
CA GLU A 235 8.56 -28.05 7.59
C GLU A 235 7.16 -27.42 7.49
N SER A 236 6.82 -26.47 8.38
CA SER A 236 5.47 -25.90 8.46
C SER A 236 5.48 -24.37 8.53
N LEU A 237 4.66 -23.73 7.69
CA LEU A 237 4.36 -22.30 7.70
C LEU A 237 2.85 -22.11 7.84
N THR A 238 2.39 -21.45 8.90
CA THR A 238 0.99 -21.04 9.06
C THR A 238 0.88 -19.54 8.93
N ILE A 239 0.00 -19.07 8.04
CA ILE A 239 -0.43 -17.68 7.91
C ILE A 239 -1.78 -17.56 8.62
N ASN A 240 -1.92 -16.58 9.51
CA ASN A 240 -3.19 -16.21 10.14
C ASN A 240 -3.61 -14.83 9.63
N GLY A 241 -4.90 -14.63 9.48
CA GLY A 241 -5.48 -13.45 8.86
C GLY A 241 -6.46 -13.89 7.78
N ARG A 242 -7.72 -13.46 7.89
CA ARG A 242 -8.75 -13.92 6.97
C ARG A 242 -8.46 -13.41 5.57
N GLY A 243 -8.35 -14.35 4.62
CA GLY A 243 -8.01 -14.04 3.24
C GLY A 243 -6.53 -13.81 2.96
N ALA A 244 -5.63 -13.88 3.95
CA ALA A 244 -4.18 -13.87 3.75
C ALA A 244 -3.68 -15.23 3.24
N TYR A 245 -2.70 -15.22 2.33
CA TYR A 245 -2.13 -16.41 1.67
C TYR A 245 -0.71 -16.14 1.19
N VAL A 246 -0.03 -17.20 0.75
CA VAL A 246 1.20 -17.14 -0.06
C VAL A 246 0.98 -17.94 -1.33
N GLY A 247 1.42 -17.43 -2.49
CA GLY A 247 1.14 -18.06 -3.78
C GLY A 247 -0.20 -17.60 -4.35
N ILE A 248 -1.20 -18.47 -4.50
CA ILE A 248 -2.56 -18.09 -4.94
C ILE A 248 -3.60 -18.28 -3.82
N PRO A 249 -4.67 -17.45 -3.76
CA PRO A 249 -5.66 -17.52 -2.69
C PRO A 249 -6.61 -18.73 -2.79
N LYS A 250 -6.73 -19.34 -3.98
CA LYS A 250 -7.70 -20.41 -4.24
C LYS A 250 -7.46 -21.67 -3.41
N ALA A 251 -6.20 -21.99 -3.16
CA ALA A 251 -5.81 -23.23 -2.50
C ALA A 251 -5.85 -23.06 -0.97
N ILE A 252 -6.62 -23.90 -0.28
CA ILE A 252 -6.72 -23.92 1.18
C ILE A 252 -6.50 -25.34 1.69
N ASN A 253 -6.38 -25.50 3.01
CA ASN A 253 -6.20 -26.82 3.60
C ASN A 253 -7.43 -27.71 3.32
N ASP A 254 -7.16 -28.85 2.65
CA ASP A 254 -8.09 -29.90 2.26
C ASP A 254 -9.17 -29.50 1.23
N ALA A 255 -9.07 -28.32 0.59
CA ALA A 255 -10.04 -27.85 -0.41
C ALA A 255 -9.49 -26.78 -1.39
N GLU A 256 -10.33 -26.42 -2.38
CA GLU A 256 -10.19 -25.19 -3.17
C GLU A 256 -11.40 -24.28 -2.94
N LEU A 257 -11.18 -22.97 -2.95
CA LEU A 257 -12.23 -21.97 -2.80
C LEU A 257 -13.13 -21.90 -4.04
N GLY A 258 -14.44 -22.08 -3.82
CA GLY A 258 -15.47 -21.80 -4.83
C GLY A 258 -16.07 -20.39 -4.76
N ALA A 259 -15.69 -19.58 -3.76
CA ALA A 259 -16.12 -18.19 -3.57
C ALA A 259 -15.23 -17.48 -2.52
N PRO A 260 -14.95 -16.16 -2.63
CA PRO A 260 -14.10 -15.43 -1.68
C PRO A 260 -14.63 -15.41 -0.24
N SER A 261 -15.96 -15.45 -0.06
CA SER A 261 -16.59 -15.50 1.27
C SER A 261 -16.25 -16.75 2.09
N ASN A 262 -15.72 -17.78 1.43
CA ASN A 262 -15.33 -19.05 2.07
C ASN A 262 -13.87 -19.05 2.54
N ALA A 263 -13.15 -17.93 2.39
CA ALA A 263 -11.78 -17.78 2.90
C ALA A 263 -11.71 -18.15 4.40
N PRO A 264 -10.77 -19.02 4.81
CA PRO A 264 -10.54 -19.36 6.21
C PRO A 264 -9.81 -18.23 6.94
N ASP A 265 -9.80 -18.30 8.27
CA ASP A 265 -9.08 -17.34 9.13
C ASP A 265 -7.56 -17.63 9.21
N SER A 266 -7.13 -18.79 8.71
CA SER A 266 -5.72 -19.17 8.55
C SER A 266 -5.53 -20.23 7.46
N VAL A 267 -4.32 -20.31 6.92
CA VAL A 267 -3.86 -21.36 5.99
C VAL A 267 -2.50 -21.89 6.43
N THR A 268 -2.25 -23.19 6.25
CA THR A 268 -0.99 -23.84 6.60
C THR A 268 -0.38 -24.57 5.41
N TYR A 269 0.88 -24.25 5.13
CA TYR A 269 1.70 -24.85 4.09
C TYR A 269 2.72 -25.80 4.71
N ILE A 270 3.00 -26.89 3.99
CA ILE A 270 4.27 -27.61 4.17
C ILE A 270 5.35 -26.75 3.51
N ALA A 271 6.34 -26.33 4.28
CA ALA A 271 7.26 -25.26 3.92
C ALA A 271 8.72 -25.68 4.08
N LYS A 272 9.42 -25.80 2.95
CA LYS A 272 10.83 -26.20 2.86
C LYS A 272 11.68 -25.00 2.50
N LEU A 273 12.42 -24.48 3.49
CA LEU A 273 13.30 -23.32 3.34
C LEU A 273 14.75 -23.74 3.09
N ASN A 274 15.31 -23.27 1.98
CA ASN A 274 16.72 -23.45 1.62
C ASN A 274 17.33 -22.11 1.17
N GLY A 275 17.91 -21.37 2.12
CA GLY A 275 18.52 -20.06 1.87
C GLY A 275 17.49 -19.02 1.41
N ASN A 276 17.57 -18.62 0.13
CA ASN A 276 16.65 -17.68 -0.52
C ASN A 276 15.63 -18.38 -1.43
N THR A 277 15.43 -19.70 -1.27
CA THR A 277 14.35 -20.43 -1.92
C THR A 277 13.43 -21.05 -0.87
N LEU A 278 12.13 -20.88 -1.04
CA LEU A 278 11.07 -21.41 -0.18
C LEU A 278 10.11 -22.20 -1.04
N GLU A 279 10.08 -23.51 -0.87
CA GLU A 279 9.12 -24.39 -1.52
C GLU A 279 7.93 -24.60 -0.59
N LEU A 280 6.74 -24.17 -1.02
CA LEU A 280 5.48 -24.34 -0.31
C LEU A 280 4.60 -25.37 -1.00
N PHE A 281 3.96 -26.23 -0.21
CA PHE A 281 2.93 -27.17 -0.66
C PHE A 281 1.69 -27.03 0.21
N ILE A 282 0.51 -26.95 -0.38
CA ILE A 282 -0.77 -26.99 0.33
C ILE A 282 -1.66 -28.07 -0.29
N GLN A 283 -2.15 -28.97 0.56
CA GLN A 283 -2.99 -30.09 0.12
C GLN A 283 -4.41 -29.58 -0.13
N SER A 284 -4.86 -29.61 -1.39
CA SER A 284 -6.20 -29.15 -1.78
C SER A 284 -7.20 -30.29 -2.04
N ASP A 285 -6.73 -31.53 -2.21
CA ASP A 285 -7.58 -32.72 -2.27
C ASP A 285 -6.90 -33.92 -1.58
N VAL A 286 -7.45 -34.30 -0.44
CA VAL A 286 -6.99 -35.46 0.36
C VAL A 286 -7.26 -36.79 -0.35
N ALA A 287 -8.34 -36.91 -1.12
CA ALA A 287 -8.73 -38.16 -1.77
C ALA A 287 -7.82 -38.51 -2.96
N ASN A 288 -7.37 -37.49 -3.70
CA ASN A 288 -6.42 -37.65 -4.81
C ASN A 288 -4.95 -37.39 -4.41
N ASN A 289 -4.68 -37.04 -3.15
CA ASN A 289 -3.36 -36.61 -2.67
C ASN A 289 -2.78 -35.45 -3.51
N ALA A 290 -3.64 -34.50 -3.89
CA ALA A 290 -3.30 -33.37 -4.74
C ALA A 290 -2.84 -32.18 -3.91
N PHE A 291 -1.80 -31.52 -4.40
CA PHE A 291 -1.21 -30.33 -3.80
C PHE A 291 -1.18 -29.21 -4.84
N TRP A 292 -1.34 -27.98 -4.36
CA TRP A 292 -0.71 -26.83 -5.00
C TRP A 292 0.72 -26.69 -4.51
N TYR A 293 1.61 -26.31 -5.41
CA TYR A 293 3.03 -26.10 -5.18
C TYR A 293 3.42 -24.68 -5.63
N PHE A 294 4.23 -24.02 -4.79
CA PHE A 294 4.81 -22.71 -5.05
C PHE A 294 6.30 -22.74 -4.74
N LYS A 295 7.15 -22.39 -5.71
CA LYS A 295 8.54 -22.02 -5.49
C LYS A 295 8.62 -20.51 -5.33
N LEU A 296 8.95 -20.03 -4.14
CA LEU A 296 9.24 -18.62 -3.91
C LEU A 296 10.75 -18.39 -3.86
N VAL A 297 11.15 -17.21 -4.31
CA VAL A 297 12.49 -16.66 -4.12
C VAL A 297 12.42 -15.45 -3.19
N ARG A 298 13.36 -15.36 -2.25
CA ARG A 298 13.51 -14.16 -1.42
C ARG A 298 14.07 -13.07 -2.33
N GLU A 299 13.46 -11.90 -2.30
CA GLU A 299 14.05 -10.73 -2.90
C GLU A 299 15.40 -10.47 -2.22
N ALA A 300 16.47 -10.46 -3.01
CA ALA A 300 17.79 -10.19 -2.47
C ALA A 300 17.81 -8.75 -1.96
N ALA A 301 18.33 -8.52 -0.75
CA ALA A 301 18.58 -7.17 -0.27
C ALA A 301 19.42 -6.44 -1.32
N ALA A 302 18.86 -5.38 -1.91
CA ALA A 302 19.45 -4.70 -3.04
C ALA A 302 20.87 -4.23 -2.67
N THR A 303 21.87 -4.66 -3.44
CA THR A 303 23.26 -4.30 -3.22
C THR A 303 23.74 -3.34 -4.29
N ILE A 304 24.44 -2.29 -3.85
CA ILE A 304 25.10 -1.34 -4.75
C ILE A 304 26.32 -1.96 -5.43
N VAL A 305 26.89 -3.04 -4.87
CA VAL A 305 28.04 -3.74 -5.46
C VAL A 305 27.69 -4.23 -6.86
N GLY A 306 28.57 -3.95 -7.82
CA GLY A 306 28.39 -4.26 -9.24
C GLY A 306 28.73 -3.08 -10.15
N THR A 307 28.56 -3.28 -11.45
CA THR A 307 28.74 -2.26 -12.49
C THR A 307 27.39 -1.73 -12.92
N TRP A 308 27.29 -0.40 -13.06
CA TRP A 308 26.07 0.33 -13.34
C TRP A 308 26.28 1.32 -14.48
N ARG A 309 25.22 1.64 -15.21
CA ARG A 309 25.21 2.70 -16.24
C ARG A 309 23.91 3.48 -16.21
N VAL A 310 23.92 4.70 -16.73
CA VAL A 310 22.68 5.44 -17.01
C VAL A 310 22.03 4.84 -18.27
N PRO A 311 20.80 4.32 -18.21
CA PRO A 311 20.17 3.68 -19.37
C PRO A 311 19.84 4.71 -20.46
N ALA A 312 19.97 4.30 -21.72
CA ALA A 312 19.63 5.11 -22.91
C ALA A 312 18.11 5.26 -23.11
N GLU A 313 17.43 5.87 -22.15
CA GLU A 313 15.97 6.03 -22.12
C GLU A 313 15.53 7.42 -21.65
N LEU A 314 14.28 7.76 -21.98
CA LEU A 314 13.66 9.05 -21.63
C LEU A 314 13.64 9.26 -20.11
N GLY A 315 14.06 10.45 -19.67
CA GLY A 315 14.04 10.83 -18.26
C GLY A 315 15.12 10.22 -17.37
N SER A 316 15.96 9.32 -17.88
CA SER A 316 17.10 8.72 -17.14
C SER A 316 18.12 9.74 -16.59
N LEU A 317 18.19 10.92 -17.20
CA LEU A 317 18.99 12.06 -16.78
C LEU A 317 18.12 13.31 -16.80
N ALA A 318 18.06 14.06 -15.70
CA ALA A 318 17.29 15.31 -15.63
C ALA A 318 17.93 16.34 -14.70
N VAL A 319 17.54 17.60 -14.85
CA VAL A 319 17.94 18.70 -13.95
C VAL A 319 16.77 19.66 -13.71
N GLY A 320 16.56 20.05 -12.44
CA GLY A 320 15.55 21.03 -12.07
C GLY A 320 15.12 20.97 -10.59
N PRO A 321 14.16 21.82 -10.20
CA PRO A 321 13.64 21.87 -8.85
C PRO A 321 12.63 20.75 -8.58
N GLY A 322 12.55 20.29 -7.34
CA GLY A 322 11.50 19.35 -6.89
C GLY A 322 11.57 17.96 -7.53
N LEU A 323 12.74 17.54 -8.03
CA LEU A 323 12.94 16.19 -8.57
C LEU A 323 13.01 15.12 -7.46
N LEU A 324 13.63 15.46 -6.31
CA LEU A 324 13.83 14.53 -5.20
C LEU A 324 12.52 14.09 -4.51
N ASP A 325 11.53 14.99 -4.48
CA ASP A 325 10.23 14.82 -3.82
C ASP A 325 9.04 14.75 -4.81
N GLY A 326 9.30 14.77 -6.12
CA GLY A 326 8.30 14.75 -7.18
C GLY A 326 7.40 16.00 -7.22
N SER A 327 7.72 17.05 -6.48
CA SER A 327 6.89 18.27 -6.40
C SER A 327 7.06 19.22 -7.59
N GLY A 328 8.12 19.05 -8.37
CA GLY A 328 8.51 19.93 -9.48
C GLY A 328 8.65 19.23 -10.82
N ALA A 329 8.68 20.03 -11.88
CA ALA A 329 9.03 19.58 -13.22
C ALA A 329 10.50 19.95 -13.52
N PRO A 330 11.27 19.07 -14.20
CA PRO A 330 12.63 19.40 -14.61
C PRO A 330 12.65 20.63 -15.54
N TRP A 331 13.71 21.43 -15.43
CA TRP A 331 14.02 22.45 -16.43
C TRP A 331 14.49 21.81 -17.74
N TRP A 332 15.19 20.68 -17.63
CA TRP A 332 15.60 19.84 -18.75
C TRP A 332 15.62 18.36 -18.33
N SER A 333 15.23 17.49 -19.24
CA SER A 333 15.20 16.04 -19.07
C SER A 333 15.60 15.38 -20.38
N ALA A 334 16.29 14.23 -20.31
CA ALA A 334 16.70 13.50 -21.51
C ALA A 334 15.48 13.09 -22.34
N ASP A 335 15.44 13.58 -23.58
CA ASP A 335 14.46 13.26 -24.61
C ASP A 335 15.07 12.36 -25.71
N ASP A 336 14.29 12.01 -26.73
CA ASP A 336 14.76 11.16 -27.84
C ASP A 336 16.00 11.75 -28.55
N ALA A 337 16.11 13.09 -28.60
CA ALA A 337 17.26 13.78 -29.19
C ALA A 337 18.50 13.65 -28.29
N ALA A 338 18.36 13.86 -26.98
CA ALA A 338 19.42 13.65 -26.02
C ALA A 338 19.92 12.19 -26.02
N VAL A 339 19.01 11.22 -26.11
CA VAL A 339 19.39 9.79 -26.21
C VAL A 339 20.19 9.53 -27.49
N ALA A 340 19.76 10.07 -28.63
CA ALA A 340 20.46 9.89 -29.92
C ALA A 340 21.81 10.61 -29.99
N ASP A 341 21.89 11.86 -29.50
CA ASP A 341 23.09 12.69 -29.61
C ASP A 341 24.18 12.27 -28.61
N ARG A 342 23.80 11.81 -27.40
CA ARG A 342 24.72 11.44 -26.32
C ARG A 342 25.13 9.97 -26.32
N GLY A 343 25.28 9.35 -27.49
CA GLY A 343 25.55 7.91 -27.62
C GLY A 343 26.66 7.36 -26.71
N CYS A 344 27.74 8.13 -26.54
CA CYS A 344 28.93 7.87 -25.73
C CYS A 344 28.77 8.10 -24.21
N PHE A 345 27.60 8.52 -23.74
CA PHE A 345 27.31 8.70 -22.31
C PHE A 345 26.58 7.49 -21.73
N TRP A 346 25.80 6.79 -22.56
CA TRP A 346 24.98 5.67 -22.11
C TRP A 346 25.76 4.35 -21.98
N ASP A 347 27.01 4.32 -22.46
CA ASP A 347 27.99 3.24 -22.25
C ASP A 347 29.08 3.60 -21.22
N ASP A 348 29.00 4.76 -20.57
CA ASP A 348 29.82 5.07 -19.38
C ASP A 348 29.41 4.15 -18.21
N GLU A 349 30.39 3.41 -17.67
CA GLU A 349 30.18 2.43 -16.60
C GLU A 349 30.77 2.89 -15.25
N PHE A 350 30.01 2.68 -14.18
CA PHE A 350 30.38 3.00 -12.80
C PHE A 350 30.38 1.71 -11.95
N THR A 351 31.53 1.30 -11.45
CA THR A 351 31.69 0.04 -10.71
C THR A 351 31.95 0.30 -9.23
N PHE A 352 31.09 -0.28 -8.39
CA PHE A 352 31.22 -0.32 -6.94
C PHE A 352 31.72 -1.72 -6.53
N ASN A 353 32.96 -1.83 -6.06
CA ASN A 353 33.56 -3.11 -5.69
C ASN A 353 33.24 -3.51 -4.24
N GLU A 354 33.18 -4.80 -3.96
CA GLU A 354 32.88 -5.35 -2.61
C GLU A 354 33.88 -4.90 -1.52
N ASP A 355 35.10 -4.48 -1.91
CA ASP A 355 36.12 -3.95 -0.99
C ASP A 355 35.99 -2.44 -0.70
N GLY A 356 35.00 -1.76 -1.27
CA GLY A 356 34.76 -0.32 -1.14
C GLY A 356 35.52 0.55 -2.14
N SER A 357 36.28 -0.03 -3.08
CA SER A 357 36.87 0.73 -4.19
C SER A 357 35.83 1.12 -5.25
N PHE A 358 36.10 2.22 -5.95
CA PHE A 358 35.22 2.77 -6.98
C PHE A 358 35.97 3.00 -8.29
N GLU A 359 35.38 2.61 -9.42
CA GLU A 359 35.98 2.74 -10.74
C GLU A 359 34.98 3.32 -11.76
N MET A 360 35.44 4.25 -12.60
CA MET A 360 34.70 4.76 -13.76
C MET A 360 35.37 4.26 -15.05
N ASN A 361 34.60 3.62 -15.93
CA ASN A 361 35.04 3.24 -17.27
C ASN A 361 34.27 4.08 -18.30
N LEU A 362 34.91 5.16 -18.75
CA LEU A 362 34.35 6.14 -19.71
C LEU A 362 34.74 5.84 -21.17
N GLY A 363 35.03 4.57 -21.46
CA GLY A 363 35.42 4.11 -22.79
C GLY A 363 36.58 4.87 -23.43
N ALA A 364 36.43 5.16 -24.72
CA ALA A 364 37.37 5.98 -25.49
C ALA A 364 36.89 7.43 -25.67
N ASP A 365 35.58 7.64 -25.60
CA ASP A 365 34.87 8.91 -25.75
C ASP A 365 33.71 8.92 -24.74
N THR A 366 33.46 10.06 -24.08
CA THR A 366 32.30 10.33 -23.21
C THR A 366 31.65 11.64 -23.66
N TRP A 367 30.52 12.04 -23.06
CA TRP A 367 29.91 13.34 -23.36
C TRP A 367 30.69 14.49 -22.72
N LEU A 368 31.19 15.39 -23.56
CA LEU A 368 31.91 16.60 -23.15
C LEU A 368 31.07 17.86 -23.42
N GLU A 369 31.19 18.83 -22.54
CA GLU A 369 30.65 20.18 -22.70
C GLU A 369 31.77 21.23 -22.79
N GLY A 370 31.43 22.43 -23.26
CA GLY A 370 32.36 23.56 -23.37
C GLY A 370 33.11 23.94 -22.07
N TRP A 371 32.57 23.64 -20.88
CA TRP A 371 33.27 23.89 -19.61
C TRP A 371 34.49 22.97 -19.40
N GLN A 372 34.50 21.77 -20.00
CA GLN A 372 35.66 20.87 -20.03
C GLN A 372 36.69 21.29 -21.09
N GLY A 373 36.41 22.34 -21.87
CA GLY A 373 37.27 22.81 -22.96
C GLY A 373 36.98 22.19 -24.33
N ALA A 374 35.85 21.48 -24.47
CA ALA A 374 35.34 21.07 -25.78
C ALA A 374 34.99 22.29 -26.65
N ALA A 375 35.13 22.17 -27.97
CA ALA A 375 34.83 23.27 -28.89
C ALA A 375 33.32 23.44 -29.14
N GLU A 376 32.59 22.33 -29.13
CA GLU A 376 31.14 22.20 -29.17
C GLU A 376 30.78 21.01 -28.25
N ASP A 377 29.58 21.00 -27.66
CA ASP A 377 29.15 19.90 -26.80
C ASP A 377 28.96 18.62 -27.64
N GLY A 378 29.50 17.48 -27.19
CA GLY A 378 29.54 16.26 -28.00
C GLY A 378 30.42 15.16 -27.43
N CYS A 379 30.42 14.00 -28.11
CA CYS A 379 31.29 12.88 -27.76
C CYS A 379 32.77 13.18 -28.02
N GLY A 380 33.62 12.88 -27.05
CA GLY A 380 35.08 12.98 -27.18
C GLY A 380 35.84 12.41 -25.99
N ALA A 381 37.16 12.25 -26.15
CA ALA A 381 38.04 11.65 -25.15
C ALA A 381 37.91 12.31 -23.75
N PRO A 382 37.75 11.53 -22.66
CA PRO A 382 37.61 12.05 -21.29
C PRO A 382 38.71 13.03 -20.86
N VAL A 383 38.33 14.01 -20.02
CA VAL A 383 39.18 15.16 -19.65
C VAL A 383 39.55 15.15 -18.17
N PHE A 384 40.86 15.16 -17.87
CA PHE A 384 41.40 15.23 -16.51
C PHE A 384 40.80 16.40 -15.69
N PRO A 385 40.39 16.17 -14.42
CA PRO A 385 40.56 14.95 -13.61
C PRO A 385 39.40 13.94 -13.75
N HIS A 386 38.44 14.19 -14.63
CA HIS A 386 37.25 13.36 -14.85
C HIS A 386 37.48 12.25 -15.89
N ASP A 387 38.72 11.80 -16.05
CA ASP A 387 39.18 10.87 -17.10
C ASP A 387 39.42 9.44 -16.59
N GLY A 388 38.83 9.08 -15.45
CA GLY A 388 39.06 7.78 -14.80
C GLY A 388 40.44 7.64 -14.15
N SER A 389 41.30 8.67 -14.18
CA SER A 389 42.63 8.63 -13.54
C SER A 389 42.58 8.42 -12.02
N ALA A 390 41.42 8.64 -11.40
CA ALA A 390 41.17 8.39 -9.98
C ALA A 390 40.94 6.90 -9.61
N ASN A 391 40.60 6.01 -10.55
CA ASN A 391 40.13 4.63 -10.28
C ASN A 391 41.05 3.81 -9.36
N GLY A 392 42.38 3.98 -9.47
CA GLY A 392 43.34 3.28 -8.61
C GLY A 392 43.42 3.78 -7.16
N THR A 393 42.61 4.78 -6.80
CA THR A 393 42.59 5.44 -5.48
C THR A 393 41.20 5.83 -5.00
N ALA A 394 40.19 5.80 -5.86
CA ALA A 394 38.83 6.20 -5.51
C ALA A 394 38.11 5.12 -4.71
N THR A 395 37.27 5.55 -3.79
CA THR A 395 36.48 4.69 -2.90
C THR A 395 35.06 5.21 -2.81
N TYR A 396 34.12 4.37 -2.37
CA TYR A 396 32.76 4.80 -2.08
C TYR A 396 32.32 4.38 -0.68
N THR A 397 31.38 5.12 -0.12
CA THR A 397 30.62 4.73 1.06
C THR A 397 29.14 4.82 0.72
N PHE A 398 28.40 3.71 0.87
CA PHE A 398 26.95 3.67 0.68
C PHE A 398 26.23 3.38 1.99
N ASN A 399 25.20 4.18 2.29
CA ASN A 399 24.32 4.03 3.43
C ASN A 399 22.87 4.00 2.93
N GLN A 400 22.35 2.81 2.68
CA GLN A 400 20.99 2.60 2.15
C GLN A 400 19.91 3.18 3.07
N ALA A 401 20.03 2.97 4.39
CA ALA A 401 19.05 3.45 5.37
C ALA A 401 19.07 4.99 5.55
N GLY A 402 20.16 5.64 5.15
CA GLY A 402 20.28 7.11 5.11
C GLY A 402 20.18 7.69 3.70
N GLU A 403 19.76 6.90 2.71
CA GLU A 403 19.70 7.25 1.27
C GLU A 403 20.94 8.03 0.80
N SER A 404 22.16 7.56 1.07
CA SER A 404 23.37 8.34 0.78
C SER A 404 24.49 7.52 0.15
N LEU A 405 25.10 8.07 -0.90
CA LEU A 405 26.29 7.56 -1.57
C LEU A 405 27.36 8.66 -1.63
N THR A 406 28.48 8.46 -0.95
CA THR A 406 29.67 9.32 -1.07
C THR A 406 30.69 8.63 -1.97
N ILE A 407 31.26 9.37 -2.93
CA ILE A 407 32.43 8.98 -3.71
C ILE A 407 33.60 9.85 -3.27
N ASP A 408 34.69 9.21 -2.83
CA ASP A 408 35.95 9.86 -2.49
C ASP A 408 36.97 9.59 -3.60
N GLY A 409 37.63 10.65 -4.08
CA GLY A 409 38.57 10.60 -5.19
C GLY A 409 38.40 11.81 -6.09
N ARG A 410 39.42 12.67 -6.19
CA ARG A 410 39.30 13.92 -6.95
C ARG A 410 39.02 13.66 -8.42
N GLY A 411 37.89 14.19 -8.89
CA GLY A 411 37.42 14.01 -10.26
C GLY A 411 36.57 12.75 -10.49
N ALA A 412 36.38 11.90 -9.49
CA ALA A 412 35.43 10.78 -9.55
C ALA A 412 33.97 11.27 -9.39
N PHE A 413 33.04 10.62 -10.10
CA PHE A 413 31.62 10.96 -10.14
C PHE A 413 30.79 9.73 -10.56
N VAL A 414 29.47 9.84 -10.44
CA VAL A 414 28.48 8.95 -11.06
C VAL A 414 27.51 9.81 -11.88
N GLY A 415 27.12 9.36 -13.06
CA GLY A 415 26.33 10.18 -13.98
C GLY A 415 27.23 11.16 -14.74
N ILE A 416 27.14 12.47 -14.49
CA ILE A 416 28.02 13.49 -15.14
C ILE A 416 28.92 14.21 -14.11
N PRO A 417 30.13 14.66 -14.50
CA PRO A 417 31.07 15.31 -13.58
C PRO A 417 30.71 16.75 -13.20
N LYS A 418 29.79 17.40 -13.94
CA LYS A 418 29.50 18.83 -13.80
C LYS A 418 28.85 19.19 -12.47
N ALA A 419 27.95 18.35 -11.99
CA ALA A 419 27.18 18.60 -10.78
C ALA A 419 27.96 18.16 -9.54
N ILE A 420 28.11 19.06 -8.58
CA ILE A 420 28.76 18.79 -7.29
C ILE A 420 27.85 19.30 -6.16
N ASN A 421 28.20 18.98 -4.91
CA ASN A 421 27.42 19.45 -3.77
C ASN A 421 27.38 20.99 -3.72
N ASP A 422 26.17 21.53 -3.79
CA ASP A 422 25.82 22.96 -3.73
C ASP A 422 26.31 23.82 -4.92
N ALA A 423 26.81 23.22 -6.02
CA ALA A 423 27.27 23.96 -7.20
C ALA A 423 27.30 23.14 -8.52
N GLU A 424 27.58 23.84 -9.62
CA GLU A 424 28.05 23.25 -10.89
C GLU A 424 29.47 23.72 -11.20
N LEU A 425 30.31 22.84 -11.75
CA LEU A 425 31.68 23.14 -12.14
C LEU A 425 31.73 24.10 -13.35
N ALA A 426 32.55 25.15 -13.22
CA ALA A 426 32.90 26.05 -14.32
C ALA A 426 34.25 25.68 -14.98
N SER A 427 35.01 24.75 -14.39
CA SER A 427 36.30 24.28 -14.87
C SER A 427 36.66 22.91 -14.25
N PRO A 428 37.27 21.96 -14.99
CA PRO A 428 37.76 20.70 -14.43
C PRO A 428 38.79 20.89 -13.29
N ALA A 429 39.47 22.03 -13.25
CA ALA A 429 40.42 22.35 -12.18
C ALA A 429 39.75 22.52 -10.81
N ASP A 430 38.46 22.83 -10.76
CA ASP A 430 37.70 23.08 -9.53
C ASP A 430 37.04 21.80 -8.97
N ALA A 431 37.27 20.64 -9.59
CA ALA A 431 36.75 19.35 -9.13
C ALA A 431 37.14 19.08 -7.65
N PRO A 432 36.16 18.75 -6.78
CA PRO A 432 36.38 18.48 -5.36
C PRO A 432 37.06 17.13 -5.15
N ASP A 433 37.60 16.92 -3.95
CA ASP A 433 38.21 15.64 -3.55
C ASP A 433 37.17 14.54 -3.26
N SER A 434 35.90 14.90 -3.07
CA SER A 434 34.77 13.97 -2.90
C SER A 434 33.43 14.59 -3.34
N VAL A 435 32.45 13.76 -3.66
CA VAL A 435 31.05 14.15 -3.94
C VAL A 435 30.08 13.25 -3.18
N THR A 436 28.91 13.76 -2.80
CA THR A 436 27.85 12.97 -2.15
C THR A 436 26.51 13.11 -2.86
N TYR A 437 25.91 11.99 -3.19
CA TYR A 437 24.56 11.86 -3.74
C TYR A 437 23.58 11.47 -2.63
N ILE A 438 22.34 11.90 -2.78
CA ILE A 438 21.19 11.20 -2.21
C ILE A 438 20.93 10.00 -3.13
N ALA A 439 20.88 8.80 -2.57
CA ALA A 439 20.97 7.55 -3.32
C ALA A 439 19.90 6.55 -2.86
N LYS A 440 18.93 6.28 -3.74
CA LYS A 440 17.83 5.35 -3.50
C LYS A 440 18.05 4.09 -4.33
N LEU A 441 18.24 2.96 -3.65
CA LEU A 441 18.54 1.67 -4.28
C LEU A 441 17.35 0.73 -4.14
N ASN A 442 16.78 0.30 -5.26
CA ASN A 442 15.68 -0.65 -5.33
C ASN A 442 16.00 -1.73 -6.38
N GLY A 443 16.21 -2.97 -5.94
CA GLY A 443 16.69 -4.06 -6.78
C GLY A 443 17.95 -3.71 -7.57
N ASP A 444 17.84 -3.74 -8.90
CA ASP A 444 18.89 -3.37 -9.85
C ASP A 444 18.68 -1.98 -10.49
N VAL A 445 17.93 -1.11 -9.81
CA VAL A 445 17.78 0.34 -10.12
C VAL A 445 18.36 1.17 -8.98
N LEU A 446 19.21 2.14 -9.33
CA LEU A 446 19.80 3.10 -8.40
C LEU A 446 19.46 4.51 -8.87
N GLU A 447 18.65 5.24 -8.10
CA GLU A 447 18.34 6.64 -8.35
C GLU A 447 19.27 7.54 -7.54
N LEU A 448 20.01 8.41 -8.22
CA LEU A 448 20.92 9.37 -7.62
C LEU A 448 20.42 10.80 -7.83
N PHE A 449 20.45 11.59 -6.77
CA PHE A 449 20.18 13.03 -6.79
C PHE A 449 21.37 13.78 -6.20
N ILE A 450 21.80 14.86 -6.84
CA ILE A 450 22.80 15.78 -6.29
C ILE A 450 22.32 17.22 -6.39
N GLN A 451 22.27 17.92 -5.26
CA GLN A 451 21.80 19.29 -5.18
C GLN A 451 22.87 20.23 -5.74
N SER A 452 22.60 20.86 -6.89
CA SER A 452 23.55 21.77 -7.55
C SER A 452 23.22 23.25 -7.33
N ASP A 453 22.00 23.57 -6.88
CA ASP A 453 21.62 24.93 -6.46
C ASP A 453 20.65 24.89 -5.28
N VAL A 454 21.18 25.21 -4.09
CA VAL A 454 20.42 25.29 -2.83
C VAL A 454 19.35 26.40 -2.86
N ALA A 455 19.59 27.51 -3.56
CA ALA A 455 18.67 28.65 -3.57
C ALA A 455 17.40 28.38 -4.39
N ASN A 456 17.52 27.56 -5.44
CA ASN A 456 16.39 27.13 -6.27
C ASN A 456 15.89 25.71 -5.94
N ASN A 457 16.49 25.04 -4.94
CA ASN A 457 16.24 23.63 -4.62
C ASN A 457 16.39 22.70 -5.84
N ALA A 458 17.39 22.97 -6.69
CA ALA A 458 17.60 22.26 -7.94
C ALA A 458 18.56 21.07 -7.76
N TYR A 459 18.19 19.95 -8.37
CA TYR A 459 18.94 18.72 -8.36
C TYR A 459 19.26 18.31 -9.79
N TRP A 460 20.42 17.67 -9.97
CA TRP A 460 20.61 16.71 -11.05
C TRP A 460 20.11 15.34 -10.58
N TYR A 461 19.42 14.64 -11.47
CA TYR A 461 18.89 13.29 -11.28
C TYR A 461 19.53 12.34 -12.29
N PHE A 462 19.90 11.15 -11.81
CA PHE A 462 20.38 10.04 -12.61
C PHE A 462 19.64 8.78 -12.19
N LYS A 463 18.96 8.12 -13.12
CA LYS A 463 18.61 6.71 -12.99
C LYS A 463 19.80 5.88 -13.46
N LEU A 464 20.21 4.90 -12.68
CA LEU A 464 21.16 3.89 -13.10
C LEU A 464 20.52 2.50 -13.06
N VAL A 465 20.96 1.64 -13.97
CA VAL A 465 20.63 0.21 -13.99
C VAL A 465 21.90 -0.61 -13.86
N LYS A 466 21.82 -1.75 -13.19
CA LYS A 466 22.94 -2.71 -13.10
C LYS A 466 23.16 -3.41 -14.45
N ASN A 467 24.42 -3.70 -14.79
CA ASN A 467 24.83 -4.27 -16.08
C ASN A 467 24.62 -5.78 -16.20
#